data_AF-A0A661W492-F1
#
_entry.id   AF-A0A661W492-F1
#
_cell.length_a   1.000
_cell.length_b   1.000
_cell.length_c   1.000
_cell.angle_alpha   90.00
_cell.angle_beta   90.00
_cell.angle_gamma   90.00
#
_symmetry.space_group_name_H-M   'P 1'
#
loop_
_entity.id
_entity.type
_entity.pdbx_description
1 polymer ?
#
loop_
_entity_poly.entity_id
_entity_poly.type
_entity_poly.pdbx_seq_one_letter_code
_entity_poly.pdbx_strand_id
1 'polypeptide(L)'
;LLTGDCVPFAYAGFHQHLLKDHALLVACPKLDDFQAHQRKLTEVLRQSSVKSITVVRMEIPCCHGLAHIAQQAVADSGKDIPLREVVIGIRGEVKSSGVLERVNS
;
A
#
# COMPACT_ATOMS: atom_id res chain seq x y z
N LEU A 1 -1.44 -0.60 7.03
CA LEU A 1 -0.44 0.15 6.24
C LEU A 1 0.26 -0.84 5.30
N LEU A 2 0.17 -0.63 3.99
CA LEU A 2 0.92 -1.36 2.97
C LEU A 2 2.01 -0.44 2.44
N THR A 3 3.28 -0.84 2.50
CA THR A 3 4.38 0.05 2.10
C THR A 3 5.47 -0.64 1.30
N GLY A 4 6.14 0.13 0.42
CA GLY A 4 7.35 -0.31 -0.25
C GLY A 4 8.56 -0.34 0.68
N ASP A 5 9.45 -1.31 0.50
CA ASP A 5 10.60 -1.57 1.37
C ASP A 5 11.51 -0.36 1.59
N CYS A 6 11.67 0.48 0.58
CA CYS A 6 12.52 1.66 0.61
C CYS A 6 11.89 2.87 1.32
N VAL A 7 10.58 2.87 1.54
CA VAL A 7 9.86 4.01 2.13
C VAL A 7 10.33 4.33 3.56
N PRO A 8 10.44 3.36 4.49
CA PRO A 8 10.88 3.67 5.86
C PRO A 8 12.28 4.26 5.94
N PHE A 9 13.14 3.95 4.96
CA PHE A 9 14.50 4.49 4.89
C PHE A 9 14.55 5.89 4.28
N ALA A 10 13.66 6.19 3.33
CA ALA A 10 13.61 7.50 2.69
C ALA A 10 12.85 8.53 3.56
N TYR A 11 11.73 8.14 4.17
CA TYR A 11 10.86 9.06 4.91
C TYR A 11 11.10 8.99 6.42
N ALA A 12 11.82 9.98 6.96
CA ALA A 12 12.15 10.05 8.39
C ALA A 12 10.90 10.02 9.31
N GLY A 13 9.76 10.53 8.84
CA GLY A 13 8.50 10.56 9.59
C GLY A 13 7.72 9.24 9.58
N PHE A 14 8.24 8.15 8.99
CA PHE A 14 7.48 6.92 8.76
C PHE A 14 6.82 6.36 10.03
N HIS A 15 7.59 6.21 11.10
CA HIS A 15 7.10 5.61 12.33
C HIS A 15 6.02 6.47 13.01
N GLN A 16 6.25 7.79 13.04
CA GLN A 16 5.38 8.73 13.75
C GLN A 16 4.10 9.06 12.96
N HIS A 17 4.21 9.22 11.65
CA HIS A 17 3.12 9.72 10.82
C HIS A 17 2.36 8.63 10.05
N LEU A 18 2.98 7.48 9.79
CA LEU A 18 2.38 6.42 8.97
C LEU A 18 2.14 5.12 9.74
N LEU A 19 3.14 4.63 10.48
CA LEU A 19 3.05 3.34 11.16
C LEU A 19 2.17 3.39 12.41
N LYS A 20 2.17 4.53 13.12
CA LYS A 20 1.42 4.69 14.36
C LYS A 20 -0.04 4.24 14.15
N ASP A 21 -0.51 3.36 15.03
CA ASP A 21 -1.87 2.78 15.04
C ASP A 21 -2.22 1.88 13.83
N HIS A 22 -1.24 1.50 13.01
CA HIS A 22 -1.44 0.63 11.86
C HIS A 22 -0.64 -0.67 11.97
N ALA A 23 -1.26 -1.80 11.61
CA ALA A 23 -0.52 -2.99 11.26
C ALA A 23 0.26 -2.77 9.94
N LEU A 24 1.48 -3.27 9.87
CA LEU A 24 2.40 -3.08 8.75
C LEU A 24 2.47 -4.32 7.85
N LEU A 25 2.32 -4.11 6.54
CA LEU A 25 2.68 -5.04 5.49
C LEU A 25 3.69 -4.36 4.56
N VAL A 26 4.81 -5.04 4.30
CA VAL A 26 5.90 -4.56 3.45
C VAL A 26 5.94 -5.40 2.19
N ALA A 27 6.03 -4.77 1.02
CA ALA A 27 6.16 -5.44 -0.27
C ALA A 27 6.82 -4.54 -1.31
N CYS A 28 7.70 -5.09 -2.14
CA CYS A 28 8.36 -4.42 -3.24
C CYS A 28 7.98 -5.07 -4.58
N PRO A 29 7.12 -4.44 -5.40
CA PRO A 29 6.74 -4.99 -6.72
C PRO A 29 7.90 -5.20 -7.69
N LYS A 30 9.10 -4.64 -7.42
CA LYS A 30 10.32 -4.88 -8.21
C LYS A 30 11.05 -6.16 -7.81
N LEU A 31 11.03 -6.50 -6.52
CA LEU A 31 11.87 -7.56 -5.96
C LEU A 31 11.06 -8.83 -5.63
N ASP A 32 9.75 -8.70 -5.46
CA ASP A 32 8.90 -9.77 -4.97
C ASP A 32 7.98 -10.38 -6.03
N ASP A 33 7.42 -11.55 -5.71
CA ASP A 33 6.33 -12.17 -6.49
C ASP A 33 5.02 -11.40 -6.27
N PHE A 34 4.75 -10.51 -7.24
CA PHE A 34 3.54 -9.71 -7.30
C PHE A 34 2.24 -10.51 -7.07
N GLN A 35 2.13 -11.68 -7.71
CA GLN A 35 0.92 -12.49 -7.69
C GLN A 35 0.75 -13.20 -6.35
N ALA A 36 1.85 -13.65 -5.73
CA ALA A 36 1.82 -14.20 -4.38
C ALA A 36 1.39 -13.15 -3.35
N HIS A 37 1.90 -11.92 -3.45
CA HIS A 37 1.51 -10.82 -2.56
C HIS A 37 0.03 -10.44 -2.70
N GLN A 38 -0.47 -10.33 -3.94
CA GLN A 38 -1.89 -10.05 -4.18
C GLN A 38 -2.76 -11.14 -3.56
N ARG A 39 -2.51 -12.42 -3.84
CA ARG A 39 -3.28 -13.53 -3.26
C ARG A 39 -3.25 -13.51 -1.73
N LYS A 40 -2.08 -13.29 -1.15
CA LYS A 40 -1.94 -13.27 0.31
C LYS A 40 -2.69 -12.09 0.93
N LEU A 41 -2.61 -10.91 0.33
CA LEU A 41 -3.34 -9.74 0.78
C LEU A 41 -4.86 -9.97 0.67
N THR A 42 -5.34 -10.49 -0.47
CA THR A 42 -6.76 -10.84 -0.66
C THR A 42 -7.26 -11.76 0.46
N GLU A 43 -6.51 -12.81 0.79
CA GLU A 43 -6.91 -13.76 1.83
C GLU A 43 -6.94 -13.11 3.22
N VAL A 44 -5.94 -12.29 3.55
CA VAL A 44 -5.92 -11.52 4.80
C VAL A 44 -7.13 -10.58 4.86
N LEU A 45 -7.47 -9.90 3.77
CA LEU A 45 -8.62 -9.00 3.73
C LEU A 45 -9.94 -9.76 3.88
N ARG A 46 -10.11 -10.93 3.25
CA ARG A 46 -11.30 -11.77 3.41
C ARG A 46 -11.56 -12.17 4.86
N GLN A 47 -10.50 -12.50 5.61
CA GLN A 47 -10.62 -12.99 6.98
C GLN A 47 -10.61 -11.88 8.05
N SER A 48 -10.18 -10.67 7.72
CA SER A 48 -9.97 -9.58 8.70
C SER A 48 -11.10 -8.54 8.74
N SER A 49 -11.16 -7.76 9.81
CA SER A 49 -12.03 -6.59 9.96
C SER A 49 -11.28 -5.27 9.70
N VAL A 50 -10.36 -5.27 8.73
CA VAL A 50 -9.58 -4.09 8.33
C VAL A 50 -10.52 -2.94 7.94
N LYS A 51 -10.33 -1.78 8.58
CA LYS A 51 -11.18 -0.58 8.38
C LYS A 51 -10.75 0.26 7.19
N SER A 52 -9.48 0.22 6.82
CA SER A 52 -8.90 0.96 5.70
C SER A 52 -7.51 0.43 5.37
N ILE A 53 -7.04 0.71 4.15
CA ILE A 53 -5.66 0.46 3.75
C ILE A 53 -5.05 1.77 3.25
N THR A 54 -3.97 2.17 3.90
CA THR A 54 -3.08 3.21 3.38
C THR A 54 -1.93 2.54 2.65
N VAL A 55 -1.81 2.82 1.35
CA VAL A 55 -0.69 2.42 0.49
C VAL A 55 0.34 3.54 0.50
N VAL A 56 1.59 3.23 0.84
CA VAL A 56 2.68 4.20 0.83
C VAL A 56 3.78 3.70 -0.10
N ARG A 57 3.98 4.41 -1.20
CA ARG A 57 4.92 4.03 -2.25
C ARG A 57 5.87 5.18 -2.57
N MET A 58 6.99 4.84 -3.19
CA MET A 58 7.88 5.85 -3.76
C MET A 58 7.30 6.43 -5.06
N GLU A 59 7.77 7.62 -5.45
CA GLU A 59 7.42 8.30 -6.70
C GLU A 59 7.96 7.58 -7.96
N ILE A 60 8.89 6.64 -7.79
CA ILE A 60 9.52 5.91 -8.88
C ILE A 60 8.57 4.86 -9.48
N PRO A 61 8.68 4.59 -10.80
CA PRO A 61 7.71 3.79 -11.53
C PRO A 61 7.62 2.35 -11.03
N CYS A 62 8.71 1.79 -10.50
CA CYS A 62 8.67 0.42 -10.02
C CYS A 62 7.70 0.22 -8.85
N CYS A 63 7.40 1.25 -8.05
CA CYS A 63 6.50 1.13 -6.90
C CYS A 63 5.01 1.33 -7.25
N HIS A 64 4.65 1.65 -8.50
CA HIS A 64 3.25 1.85 -8.91
C HIS A 64 2.40 0.58 -8.75
N GLY A 65 3.02 -0.59 -8.94
CA GLY A 65 2.32 -1.88 -8.78
C GLY A 65 1.73 -2.10 -7.39
N LEU A 66 2.25 -1.45 -6.35
CA LEU A 66 1.77 -1.61 -4.98
C LEU A 66 0.32 -1.11 -4.80
N ALA A 67 -0.01 0.02 -5.44
CA ALA A 67 -1.37 0.54 -5.46
C ALA A 67 -2.33 -0.41 -6.17
N HIS A 68 -1.88 -0.97 -7.30
CA HIS A 68 -2.66 -1.95 -8.06
C HIS A 68 -2.94 -3.23 -7.25
N ILE A 69 -1.93 -3.76 -6.55
CA ILE A 69 -2.10 -4.91 -5.64
C ILE A 69 -3.20 -4.62 -4.60
N ALA A 70 -3.16 -3.44 -3.97
CA ALA A 70 -4.14 -3.08 -2.95
C ALA A 70 -5.56 -2.97 -3.51
N GLN A 71 -5.72 -2.30 -4.65
CA GLN A 71 -7.03 -2.16 -5.30
C GLN A 71 -7.60 -3.52 -5.69
N GLN A 72 -6.80 -4.36 -6.35
CA GLN A 72 -7.24 -5.66 -6.80
C GLN A 72 -7.52 -6.60 -5.62
N ALA A 73 -6.68 -6.58 -4.57
CA ALA A 73 -6.93 -7.40 -3.39
C ALA A 73 -8.22 -7.01 -2.65
N VAL A 74 -8.54 -5.71 -2.59
CA VAL A 74 -9.85 -5.26 -2.05
C VAL A 74 -10.99 -5.77 -2.92
N ALA A 75 -10.92 -5.60 -4.24
CA ALA A 75 -11.93 -6.10 -5.16
C ALA A 75 -12.14 -7.61 -5.03
N ASP A 76 -11.06 -8.39 -5.07
CA ASP A 76 -11.08 -9.86 -4.97
C ASP A 76 -11.50 -10.36 -3.58
N SER A 77 -11.34 -9.53 -2.54
CA SER A 77 -11.79 -9.87 -1.18
C SER A 77 -13.30 -9.82 -1.01
N GLY A 78 -14.02 -9.17 -1.94
CA GLY A 78 -15.46 -8.95 -1.85
C GLY A 78 -15.86 -7.96 -0.75
N LYS A 79 -14.92 -7.17 -0.22
CA LYS A 79 -15.17 -6.19 0.85
C LYS A 79 -15.09 -4.76 0.35
N ASP A 80 -15.87 -3.91 0.98
CA ASP A 80 -15.86 -2.46 0.77
C ASP A 80 -14.85 -1.80 1.73
N ILE A 81 -13.56 -1.82 1.35
CA ILE A 81 -12.48 -1.24 2.16
C ILE A 81 -12.00 0.06 1.52
N PRO A 82 -11.99 1.20 2.24
CA PRO A 82 -11.41 2.45 1.77
C PRO A 82 -9.90 2.36 1.55
N LEU A 83 -9.44 2.94 0.43
CA LEU A 83 -8.04 3.01 0.04
C LEU A 83 -7.52 4.46 0.04
N ARG A 84 -6.34 4.65 0.60
CA ARG A 84 -5.57 5.91 0.55
C ARG A 84 -4.20 5.64 -0.04
N GLU A 85 -3.69 6.57 -0.83
CA GLU A 85 -2.32 6.56 -1.32
C GLU A 85 -1.53 7.72 -0.73
N VAL A 86 -0.28 7.46 -0.37
CA VAL A 86 0.75 8.46 -0.05
C VAL A 86 1.97 8.18 -0.91
N VAL A 87 2.44 9.20 -1.63
CA VAL A 87 3.62 9.10 -2.49
C VAL A 87 4.79 9.83 -1.85
N ILE A 88 5.90 9.10 -1.67
CA ILE A 88 7.14 9.61 -1.10
C ILE A 88 8.16 9.85 -2.21
N GLY A 89 8.77 11.03 -2.21
CA GLY A 89 9.82 11.41 -3.14
C GLY A 89 11.14 10.70 -2.84
N ILE A 90 12.03 10.63 -3.82
CA ILE A 90 13.36 10.05 -3.64
C ILE A 90 14.23 10.80 -2.62
N ARG A 91 13.85 12.05 -2.26
CA ARG A 91 14.51 12.83 -1.20
C ARG A 91 13.76 12.78 0.14
N GLY A 92 12.77 11.91 0.26
CA GLY A 92 12.03 11.69 1.50
C GLY A 92 10.90 12.70 1.76
N GLU A 93 10.58 13.58 0.82
CA GLU A 93 9.42 14.47 0.94
C GLU A 93 8.10 13.75 0.61
N VAL A 94 6.98 14.20 1.17
CA VAL A 94 5.65 13.72 0.74
C VAL A 94 5.26 14.48 -0.52
N LYS A 95 5.08 13.78 -1.65
CA LYS A 95 4.69 14.36 -2.94
C LYS A 95 3.18 14.52 -3.06
N SER A 96 2.43 13.52 -2.60
CA SER A 96 0.98 13.53 -2.61
C SER A 96 0.41 12.62 -1.53
N SER A 97 -0.82 12.91 -1.11
CA SER A 97 -1.61 12.10 -0.19
C SER A 97 -3.09 12.27 -0.55
N GLY A 98 -3.80 11.17 -0.84
CA GLY A 98 -5.15 11.24 -1.38
C GLY A 98 -5.90 9.92 -1.36
N VAL A 99 -7.19 9.97 -1.68
CA VAL A 99 -8.01 8.76 -1.88
C VAL A 99 -7.48 8.03 -3.10
N LEU A 100 -7.29 6.72 -2.97
CA LEU A 100 -6.96 5.87 -4.12
C LEU A 100 -8.26 5.29 -4.65
N GLU A 101 -8.58 5.64 -5.90
CA GLU A 101 -9.80 5.17 -6.56
C GLU A 101 -9.78 3.65 -6.75
N ARG A 102 -10.95 3.05 -6.98
CA ARG A 102 -11.04 1.61 -7.26
C ARG A 102 -10.69 1.35 -8.72
N VAL A 103 -10.22 0.14 -9.00
CA VAL A 103 -10.16 -0.33 -10.39
C VAL A 103 -11.60 -0.45 -10.88
N ASN A 104 -11.94 0.29 -11.93
CA ASN A 104 -13.18 0.06 -12.67
C ASN A 104 -13.00 -1.24 -13.46
N SER A 105 -13.78 -2.26 -13.10
CA SER A 105 -13.87 -3.53 -13.83
C SER A 105 -14.51 -3.35 -15.19
#